data_AF-A0A932WLH9-F1
#
_entry.id   AF-A0A932WLH9-F1
#
_cell.length_a   1.000
_cell.length_b   1.000
_cell.length_c   1.000
_cell.angle_alpha   90.00
_cell.angle_beta   90.00
_cell.angle_gamma   90.00
#
_symmetry.space_group_name_H-M   'P 1'
#
loop_
_entity.id
_entity.type
_entity.pdbx_description
1 polymer ?
#
loop_
_entity_poly.entity_id
_entity_poly.type
_entity_poly.pdbx_seq_one_letter_code
_entity_poly.pdbx_strand_id
1 'polypeptide(L)' 'MPDGHVALTESQCEALCELGSRGAGGNFDQRAMGKLFELGLVEVDANRRLVLTESGRRAYQRLIAGK' A
#
# COMPACT_ATOMS: atom_id res chain seq x y z
N MET A 1 0.76 22.95 -3.80
CA MET A 1 1.37 21.73 -3.23
C MET A 1 1.70 20.85 -4.41
N PRO A 2 2.95 20.41 -4.63
CA PRO A 2 3.22 19.52 -5.74
C PRO A 2 2.43 18.24 -5.49
N ASP A 3 1.60 17.85 -6.46
CA ASP A 3 0.97 16.54 -6.53
C ASP A 3 2.09 15.49 -6.60
N GLY A 4 2.62 15.13 -5.43
CA GLY A 4 3.64 14.12 -5.23
C GLY A 4 3.05 12.76 -5.53
N HIS A 5 2.81 12.48 -6.80
CA HIS A 5 2.62 11.13 -7.31
C HIS A 5 3.94 10.41 -7.09
N VAL A 6 4.10 9.85 -5.90
CA VAL A 6 5.18 8.91 -5.63
C VAL A 6 4.95 7.74 -6.57
N ALA A 7 5.79 7.65 -7.60
CA ALA A 7 5.80 6.51 -8.50
C ALA A 7 6.20 5.29 -7.69
N LEU A 8 5.21 4.46 -7.36
CA LEU A 8 5.43 3.19 -6.70
C LEU A 8 6.16 2.25 -7.67
N THR A 9 7.13 1.50 -7.16
CA THR A 9 7.75 0.42 -7.92
C THR A 9 6.76 -0.73 -8.12
N GLU A 10 7.03 -1.63 -9.06
CA GLU A 10 6.20 -2.81 -9.31
C GLU A 10 5.95 -3.63 -8.03
N SER A 11 7.00 -3.91 -7.25
CA SER A 11 6.89 -4.64 -5.98
C SER A 11 6.07 -3.89 -4.92
N GLN A 12 6.06 -2.55 -4.93
CA GLN A 12 5.22 -1.75 -4.03
C GLN A 12 3.76 -1.77 -4.48
N CYS A 13 3.51 -1.72 -5.79
CA CYS A 13 2.17 -1.87 -6.36
C CYS A 13 1.60 -3.27 -6.05
N GLU A 14 2.41 -4.32 -6.17
CA GLU A 14 2.03 -5.69 -5.80
C GLU A 14 1.72 -5.80 -4.32
N ALA A 15 2.61 -5.32 -3.44
CA ALA A 15 2.38 -5.34 -2.00
C ALA A 15 1.10 -4.57 -1.59
N LEU A 16 0.85 -3.41 -2.21
CA LEU A 16 -0.36 -2.62 -1.99
C LEU A 16 -1.61 -3.35 -2.50
N CYS A 17 -1.53 -3.99 -3.67
CA CYS A 17 -2.63 -4.77 -4.24
C CYS A 17 -2.96 -6.02 -3.41
N GLU A 18 -1.93 -6.74 -2.95
CA GLU A 18 -2.09 -7.91 -2.11
C GLU A 18 -2.71 -7.53 -0.77
N LEU A 19 -2.24 -6.46 -0.14
CA LEU A 19 -2.81 -5.98 1.12
C LEU A 19 -4.27 -5.54 0.95
N GLY A 20 -4.59 -4.84 -0.15
CA GLY A 20 -5.95 -4.41 -0.45
C GLY A 20 -6.93 -5.55 -0.79
N SER A 21 -6.43 -6.64 -1.37
CA SER A 21 -7.24 -7.78 -1.83
C SER A 21 -7.37 -8.89 -0.77
N ARG A 22 -6.28 -9.23 -0.07
CA ARG A 22 -6.19 -10.37 0.85
C ARG A 22 -5.99 -9.98 2.32
N GLY A 23 -5.72 -8.70 2.61
CA GLY A 23 -5.34 -8.25 3.95
C GLY A 23 -3.94 -8.70 4.36
N ALA A 24 -3.56 -8.48 5.62
CA ALA A 24 -2.20 -8.65 6.17
C ALA A 24 -1.66 -10.11 6.22
N GLY A 25 -2.31 -11.07 5.56
CA GLY A 25 -1.92 -12.49 5.56
C GLY A 25 -1.03 -12.92 4.39
N GLY A 26 -0.66 -12.01 3.49
CA GLY A 26 0.22 -12.29 2.35
C GLY A 26 1.71 -12.39 2.73
N ASN A 27 2.51 -13.00 1.85
CA ASN A 27 3.96 -12.95 1.97
C ASN A 27 4.45 -11.67 1.32
N PHE A 28 4.62 -10.62 2.13
CA PHE A 28 5.01 -9.31 1.61
C PHE A 28 6.53 -9.14 1.61
N ASP A 29 7.05 -8.52 0.56
CA ASP A 29 8.40 -7.98 0.60
C ASP A 29 8.48 -6.90 1.69
N GLN A 30 9.29 -7.15 2.73
CA GLN A 30 9.41 -6.26 3.89
C GLN A 30 9.97 -4.89 3.52
N ARG A 31 10.79 -4.78 2.48
CA ARG A 31 11.33 -3.48 2.02
C ARG A 31 10.26 -2.69 1.30
N ALA A 32 9.45 -3.35 0.46
CA ALA A 32 8.31 -2.72 -0.19
C ALA A 32 7.31 -2.21 0.85
N MET A 33 6.98 -3.02 1.86
CA MET A 33 6.09 -2.63 2.96
C MET A 33 6.64 -1.50 3.82
N GLY A 34 7.93 -1.53 4.15
CA GLY A 34 8.59 -0.43 4.87
C GLY A 34 8.47 0.89 4.12
N LYS A 35 8.63 0.87 2.78
CA LYS A 35 8.46 2.08 1.97
C LYS A 35 7.02 2.55 1.91
N LEU A 36 6.05 1.64 1.75
CA LEU A 36 4.62 2.00 1.80
C LEU A 36 4.23 2.62 3.15
N PHE A 37 4.86 2.18 4.25
CA PHE A 37 4.65 2.74 5.58
C PHE A 37 5.25 4.15 5.70
N GLU A 38 6.48 4.36 5.22
CA GLU A 38 7.10 5.69 5.14
C GLU A 38 6.30 6.69 4.30
N LEU A 39 5.62 6.19 3.27
CA LEU A 39 4.75 6.98 2.40
C LEU A 39 3.36 7.24 2.99
N GLY A 40 3.06 6.70 4.18
CA GLY A 40 1.75 6.83 4.82
C GLY A 40 0.62 6.14 4.05
N LEU A 41 0.94 5.15 3.22
CA LEU A 41 -0.04 4.35 2.46
C LEU A 41 -0.54 3.15 3.25
N VAL A 42 0.25 2.68 4.21
CA VAL A 42 -0.13 1.60 5.13
C VAL A 42 0.14 2.02 6.57
N GLU A 43 -0.67 1.50 7.48
CA GLU A 43 -0.53 1.71 8.92
C GLU A 43 -0.75 0.40 9.67
N VAL A 44 -0.43 0.39 10.96
CA VAL A 44 -0.72 -0.73 11.85
C VAL A 44 -1.95 -0.38 12.68
N ASP A 45 -3.01 -1.18 12.57
CA ASP A 45 -4.24 -0.97 13.34
C ASP A 45 -4.08 -1.36 14.82
N ALA A 46 -5.13 -1.15 15.62
CA ALA A 46 -5.14 -1.52 17.04
C ALA A 46 -4.92 -3.03 17.30
N ASN A 47 -5.17 -3.89 16.31
CA ASN A 47 -4.97 -5.33 16.38
C ASN A 47 -3.58 -5.76 15.90
N ARG A 48 -2.65 -4.81 15.69
CA ARG A 48 -1.31 -5.04 15.15
C ARG A 48 -1.33 -5.62 13.73
N ARG A 49 -2.37 -5.33 12.95
CA ARG A 49 -2.49 -5.74 11.55
C ARG A 49 -2.11 -4.59 10.64
N LEU A 50 -1.36 -4.90 9.59
CA LEU A 50 -1.07 -3.94 8.55
C LEU A 50 -2.36 -3.68 7.74
N VAL A 51 -2.76 -2.42 7.61
CA VAL A 51 -3.97 -2.00 6.89
C VAL A 51 -3.67 -0.82 5.98
N LEU A 52 -4.50 -0.64 4.95
CA LEU A 52 -4.41 0.52 4.08
C LEU A 52 -4.96 1.77 4.77
N THR A 53 -4.19 2.86 4.74
CA THR A 53 -4.70 4.19 5.11
C THR A 53 -5.73 4.67 4.08
N GLU A 54 -6.34 5.83 4.30
CA GLU A 54 -7.18 6.43 3.27
C GLU A 54 -6.39 6.72 1.97
N SER A 55 -5.17 7.24 2.11
CA SER A 55 -4.26 7.48 0.98
C SER A 55 -3.86 6.18 0.28
N GLY A 56 -3.57 5.12 1.04
CA GLY A 56 -3.30 3.79 0.50
C GLY A 56 -4.48 3.21 -0.27
N ARG A 57 -5.70 3.38 0.23
CA ARG A 57 -6.92 2.96 -0.47
C ARG A 57 -7.13 3.70 -1.77
N ARG A 58 -6.91 5.02 -1.81
CA ARG A 58 -6.97 5.80 -3.06
C ARG A 58 -5.90 5.34 -4.06
N ALA A 59 -4.69 5.08 -3.60
CA ALA A 59 -3.61 4.55 -4.43
C ALA A 59 -3.96 3.15 -4.99
N TYR A 60 -4.46 2.25 -4.15
CA TYR A 60 -4.94 0.94 -4.56
C TYR A 60 -6.06 1.03 -5.60
N GLN A 61 -7.07 1.88 -5.38
CA GLN A 61 -8.17 2.09 -6.34
C GLN A 61 -7.67 2.58 -7.71
N ARG A 62 -6.70 3.49 -7.74
CA ARG A 62 -6.08 3.95 -8.99
C ARG A 62 -5.35 2.83 -9.72
N LEU A 63 -4.64 1.96 -9.00
CA LEU A 63 -3.92 0.82 -9.58
C LEU A 63 -4.87 -0.20 -10.20
N ILE A 64 -6.00 -0.50 -9.56
CA ILE A 64 -6.97 -1.47 -10.09
C ILE A 64 -7.87 -0.88 -11.17
N ALA A 65 -8.11 0.44 -11.17
CA ALA A 65 -8.92 1.12 -12.19
C ALA A 65 -8.15 1.43 -13.47
N GLY A 66 -6.82 1.45 -13.43
CA GLY A 66 -5.95 1.62 -14.61
C GLY A 66 -5.50 0.30 -15.26
N LYS A 67 -6.04 -0.83 -14.81
CA LYS A 67 -5.86 -2.16 -15.43
C LYS A 67 -6.95 -2.48 -16.45
#